data_AF-A0AAV4EB78-F1
#
_entry.id   AF-A0AAV4EB78-F1
#
_cell.length_a   1.000
_cell.length_b   1.000
_cell.length_c   1.000
_cell.angle_alpha   90.00
_cell.angle_beta   90.00
_cell.angle_gamma   90.00
#
_symmetry.space_group_name_H-M   'P 1'
#
loop_
_entity.id
_entity.type
_entity.pdbx_description
1 polymer ?
#
loop_
_entity_poly.entity_id
_entity_poly.type
_entity_poly.pdbx_seq_one_letter_code
_entity_poly.pdbx_strand_id
1 'polypeptide(L)'
;MTVSLMGLALSDLGCLITLQWLNLCFNPLFRYAPGLPFESFELEYLTAGWPHVCFARVTGLITAYITMERCLCIAMPLKVKVLITPKRTSFVIAAIFAIVFCSAAPVFTVILADWKFYPSRNKTLLGVVFAPNRAEVETVAFAFNNLYGYIAMISVTIFTIILVVNLKNNSKWRQGTSTASGSEGKSEATTRDKRVVKMVVTISTMFVVCFFPITAVVVGTMVEPGF
;
A
#
# COMPACT_ATOMS: atom_id res chain seq x y z
N MET A 1 -0.58 -16.73 4.35
CA MET A 1 0.86 -16.43 4.48
C MET A 1 1.62 -16.43 3.14
N THR A 2 1.84 -17.56 2.45
CA THR A 2 2.55 -17.53 1.14
C THR A 2 1.78 -16.73 0.08
N VAL A 3 0.46 -16.91 0.02
CA VAL A 3 -0.41 -16.14 -0.89
C VAL A 3 -0.39 -14.64 -0.56
N SER A 4 -0.47 -14.27 0.73
CA SER A 4 -0.38 -12.88 1.20
C SER A 4 0.93 -12.21 0.82
N LEU A 5 2.06 -12.93 0.97
CA LEU A 5 3.38 -12.43 0.59
C LEU A 5 3.55 -12.30 -0.94
N MET A 6 2.99 -13.23 -1.71
CA MET A 6 2.97 -13.10 -3.17
C MET A 6 2.15 -11.88 -3.61
N GLY A 7 0.97 -11.67 -3.02
CA GLY A 7 0.15 -10.49 -3.27
C GLY A 7 0.87 -9.18 -2.96
N LEU A 8 1.60 -9.14 -1.84
CA LEU A 8 2.43 -8.00 -1.45
C LEU A 8 3.57 -7.76 -2.43
N ALA A 9 4.30 -8.82 -2.82
CA ALA A 9 5.40 -8.70 -3.79
C ALA A 9 4.91 -8.21 -5.17
N LEU A 10 3.72 -8.66 -5.60
CA LEU A 10 3.08 -8.19 -6.84
C LEU A 10 2.71 -6.71 -6.76
N SER A 11 2.16 -6.24 -5.63
CA SER A 11 1.83 -4.83 -5.47
C SER A 11 3.08 -3.95 -5.38
N ASP A 12 4.12 -4.40 -4.65
CA ASP A 12 5.41 -3.72 -4.57
C ASP A 12 6.10 -3.62 -5.94
N LEU A 13 6.06 -4.70 -6.73
CA LEU A 13 6.59 -4.69 -8.09
C LEU A 13 5.82 -3.70 -8.97
N GLY A 14 4.50 -3.64 -8.85
CA GLY A 14 3.66 -2.65 -9.54
C GLY A 14 4.02 -1.20 -9.19
N CYS A 15 4.24 -0.92 -7.89
CA CYS A 15 4.74 0.38 -7.43
C CYS A 15 6.08 0.71 -8.10
N LEU A 16 7.04 -0.22 -8.09
CA LEU A 16 8.37 0.01 -8.65
C LEU A 16 8.34 0.24 -10.16
N ILE A 17 7.55 -0.53 -10.90
CA ILE A 17 7.41 -0.37 -12.36
C ILE A 17 6.81 0.99 -12.70
N THR A 18 5.74 1.37 -12.02
CA THR A 18 5.07 2.66 -12.25
C THR A 18 5.94 3.83 -11.82
N LEU A 19 6.68 3.71 -10.72
CA LEU A 19 7.67 4.70 -10.30
C LEU A 19 8.83 4.82 -11.29
N GLN A 20 9.33 3.72 -11.85
CA GLN A 20 10.39 3.77 -12.85
C GLN A 20 9.90 4.44 -14.14
N TRP A 21 8.66 4.16 -14.56
CA TRP A 21 8.02 4.83 -15.67
C TRP A 21 7.85 6.34 -15.42
N LEU A 22 7.43 6.72 -14.21
CA LEU A 22 7.39 8.12 -13.76
C LEU A 22 8.74 8.82 -13.94
N ASN A 23 9.81 8.24 -13.39
CA ASN A 23 11.16 8.79 -13.49
C ASN A 23 11.64 8.94 -14.95
N LEU A 24 11.24 8.01 -15.82
CA LEU A 24 11.55 8.09 -17.24
C LEU A 24 10.81 9.26 -17.92
N CYS A 25 9.52 9.44 -17.61
CA CYS A 25 8.72 10.53 -18.15
C CYS A 25 9.20 11.93 -17.74
N PHE A 26 9.70 12.08 -16.50
CA PHE A 26 10.33 13.30 -15.99
C PHE A 26 11.73 13.56 -16.56
N ASN A 27 12.38 12.55 -17.15
CA ASN A 27 13.73 12.72 -17.68
C ASN A 27 13.69 13.59 -18.95
N PRO A 28 14.39 14.74 -18.98
CA PRO A 28 14.36 15.64 -20.14
C PRO A 28 14.90 14.97 -21.41
N LEU A 29 15.88 14.07 -21.30
CA LEU A 29 16.43 13.35 -22.45
C LEU A 29 15.38 12.43 -23.10
N PHE A 30 14.51 11.82 -22.29
CA PHE A 30 13.43 10.98 -22.80
C PHE A 30 12.28 11.83 -23.35
N ARG A 31 11.87 12.86 -22.60
CA ARG A 31 10.79 13.78 -23.00
C ARG A 31 11.06 14.45 -24.34
N TYR A 32 12.30 14.88 -24.58
CA TYR A 32 12.72 15.56 -25.80
C TYR A 32 13.32 14.63 -26.86
N ALA A 33 13.27 13.31 -26.65
CA ALA A 33 13.81 12.34 -27.60
C ALA A 33 13.14 12.48 -28.98
N PRO A 34 13.93 12.44 -30.08
CA PRO A 34 13.38 12.44 -31.42
C PRO A 34 12.56 11.17 -31.67
N GLY A 35 11.36 11.32 -32.23
CA GLY A 35 10.48 10.21 -32.58
C GLY A 35 9.46 9.81 -31.52
N LEU A 36 9.44 10.43 -30.33
CA LEU A 36 8.40 10.19 -29.33
C LEU A 36 7.05 10.78 -29.82
N PRO A 37 6.00 9.98 -30.02
CA PRO A 37 4.73 10.46 -30.57
C PRO A 37 3.79 11.07 -29.51
N PHE A 38 4.25 11.18 -28.26
CA PHE A 38 3.46 11.62 -27.13
C PHE A 38 4.22 12.56 -26.21
N GLU A 39 3.49 13.36 -25.42
CA GLU A 39 4.06 14.22 -24.41
C GLU A 39 4.17 13.46 -23.09
N SER A 40 5.39 12.99 -22.77
CA SER A 40 5.64 12.08 -21.65
C SER A 40 5.16 12.62 -20.30
N PHE A 41 5.35 13.91 -20.05
CA PHE A 41 4.98 14.57 -18.80
C PHE A 41 3.47 14.57 -18.54
N GLU A 42 2.65 14.78 -19.57
CA GLU A 42 1.20 14.76 -19.40
C GLU A 42 0.67 13.32 -19.29
N LEU A 43 1.16 12.41 -20.14
CA LEU A 43 0.71 11.01 -20.14
C LEU A 43 1.08 10.26 -18.87
N GLU A 44 2.19 10.63 -18.23
CA GLU A 44 2.63 10.08 -16.96
C GLU A 44 1.54 10.15 -15.89
N TYR A 45 0.78 11.25 -15.83
CA TYR A 45 -0.27 11.42 -14.82
C TYR A 45 -1.30 10.28 -14.86
N LEU A 46 -1.68 9.86 -16.08
CA LEU A 46 -2.62 8.77 -16.32
C LEU A 46 -1.97 7.39 -16.21
N THR A 47 -0.79 7.23 -16.80
CA THR A 47 -0.15 5.91 -17.02
C THR A 47 0.76 5.47 -15.87
N ALA A 48 1.31 6.42 -15.11
CA ALA A 48 2.20 6.18 -13.97
C ALA A 48 1.53 6.59 -12.66
N GLY A 49 1.01 7.82 -12.59
CA GLY A 49 0.54 8.45 -11.35
C GLY A 49 -0.58 7.67 -10.67
N TRP A 50 -1.73 7.54 -11.34
CA TRP A 50 -2.88 6.81 -10.80
C TRP A 50 -2.58 5.34 -10.50
N PRO A 51 -1.97 4.55 -11.41
CA PRO A 51 -1.59 3.18 -11.12
C PRO A 51 -0.62 3.06 -9.93
N HIS A 52 0.38 3.94 -9.82
CA HIS A 52 1.33 3.96 -8.69
C HIS A 52 0.60 4.15 -7.36
N VAL A 53 -0.32 5.12 -7.29
CA VAL A 53 -1.13 5.36 -6.09
C VAL A 53 -1.94 4.11 -5.74
N CYS A 54 -2.61 3.49 -6.72
CA CYS A 54 -3.39 2.26 -6.49
C CYS A 54 -2.51 1.12 -5.94
N PHE A 55 -1.37 0.83 -6.55
CA PHE A 55 -0.46 -0.21 -6.06
C PHE A 55 0.06 0.10 -4.65
N ALA A 56 0.35 1.37 -4.35
CA ALA A 56 0.77 1.78 -3.01
C ALA A 56 -0.35 1.56 -1.96
N ARG A 57 -1.61 1.84 -2.32
CA ARG A 57 -2.77 1.57 -1.43
C ARG A 57 -3.01 0.08 -1.23
N VAL A 58 -2.92 -0.72 -2.30
CA VAL A 58 -3.01 -2.19 -2.21
C VAL A 58 -1.92 -2.74 -1.30
N THR A 59 -0.68 -2.30 -1.45
CA THR A 59 0.45 -2.69 -0.60
C THR A 59 0.18 -2.40 0.87
N GLY A 60 -0.34 -1.22 1.18
CA GLY A 60 -0.72 -0.85 2.55
C GLY A 60 -1.82 -1.74 3.13
N LEU A 61 -2.89 -2.00 2.36
CA LEU A 61 -4.00 -2.85 2.80
C LEU A 61 -3.59 -4.32 2.97
N ILE A 62 -2.74 -4.85 2.09
CA ILE A 62 -2.18 -6.20 2.23
C ILE A 62 -1.27 -6.28 3.46
N THR A 63 -0.45 -5.25 3.70
CA THR A 63 0.39 -5.17 4.90
C THR A 63 -0.46 -5.18 6.17
N ALA A 64 -1.53 -4.37 6.22
CA ALA A 64 -2.51 -4.39 7.30
C ALA A 64 -3.10 -5.79 7.51
N TYR A 65 -3.54 -6.44 6.43
CA TYR A 65 -4.05 -7.81 6.49
C TYR A 65 -3.01 -8.80 7.05
N ILE A 66 -1.77 -8.75 6.57
CA ILE A 66 -0.69 -9.63 7.06
C ILE A 66 -0.44 -9.38 8.56
N THR A 67 -0.38 -8.12 9.01
CA THR A 67 -0.18 -7.82 10.44
C THR A 67 -1.33 -8.36 11.30
N MET A 68 -2.57 -8.26 10.83
CA MET A 68 -3.73 -8.90 11.45
C MET A 68 -3.59 -10.43 11.50
N GLU A 69 -3.23 -11.08 10.38
CA GLU A 69 -3.02 -12.54 10.34
C GLU A 69 -1.98 -12.95 11.39
N ARG A 70 -0.87 -12.21 11.50
CA ARG A 70 0.21 -12.47 12.48
C ARG A 70 -0.26 -12.28 13.91
N CYS A 71 -1.03 -11.22 14.16
CA CYS A 71 -1.62 -10.95 15.48
C CYS A 71 -2.55 -12.09 15.92
N LEU A 72 -3.43 -12.54 15.02
CA LEU A 72 -4.36 -13.64 15.29
C LEU A 72 -3.63 -14.98 15.49
N CYS A 73 -2.59 -15.26 14.71
CA CYS A 73 -1.76 -16.45 14.88
C CYS A 73 -1.15 -16.56 16.28
N ILE A 74 -0.86 -15.43 16.91
CA ILE A 74 -0.17 -15.37 18.19
C ILE A 74 -1.15 -15.27 19.36
N ALA A 75 -2.21 -14.47 19.22
CA ALA A 75 -3.23 -14.32 20.24
C ALA A 75 -4.14 -15.57 20.33
N MET A 76 -4.47 -16.19 19.19
CA MET A 76 -5.46 -17.29 19.12
C MET A 76 -5.04 -18.38 18.11
N PRO A 77 -3.98 -19.15 18.39
CA PRO A 77 -3.42 -20.14 17.46
C PRO A 77 -4.39 -21.27 17.06
N LEU A 78 -5.38 -21.58 17.89
CA LEU A 78 -6.39 -22.61 17.61
C LEU A 78 -7.48 -22.12 16.63
N LYS A 79 -7.91 -20.86 16.77
CA LYS A 79 -8.95 -20.27 15.91
C LYS A 79 -8.41 -19.88 14.54
N VAL A 80 -7.13 -19.48 14.46
CA VAL A 80 -6.55 -19.01 13.20
C VAL A 80 -6.51 -20.09 12.11
N LYS A 81 -6.26 -21.35 12.47
CA LYS A 81 -6.21 -22.48 11.51
C LYS A 81 -7.55 -22.73 10.83
N VAL A 82 -8.65 -22.41 11.50
CA VAL A 82 -10.02 -22.57 10.99
C VAL A 82 -10.47 -21.30 10.24
N LEU A 83 -10.06 -20.13 10.73
CA LEU A 83 -10.46 -18.84 10.17
C LEU A 83 -9.73 -18.52 8.87
N ILE A 84 -8.39 -18.67 8.87
CA ILE A 84 -7.50 -18.28 7.78
C ILE A 84 -7.14 -19.51 6.95
N THR A 85 -7.79 -19.64 5.79
CA THR A 85 -7.47 -20.66 4.79
C THR A 85 -6.88 -20.01 3.53
N PRO A 86 -5.96 -20.68 2.80
CA PRO A 86 -5.33 -20.11 1.61
C PRO A 86 -6.32 -19.60 0.56
N LYS A 87 -7.45 -20.31 0.38
CA LYS A 87 -8.52 -19.90 -0.55
C LYS A 87 -9.17 -18.59 -0.13
N ARG A 88 -9.49 -18.42 1.17
CA ARG A 88 -10.06 -17.17 1.71
C ARG A 88 -9.05 -16.03 1.60
N THR A 89 -7.80 -16.27 1.95
CA THR A 89 -6.72 -15.26 1.81
C THR A 89 -6.57 -14.82 0.36
N SER A 90 -6.58 -15.75 -0.60
CA SER A 90 -6.53 -15.42 -2.03
C SER A 90 -7.71 -14.55 -2.46
N PHE A 91 -8.92 -14.87 -2.01
CA PHE A 91 -10.11 -14.08 -2.29
C PHE A 91 -10.00 -12.67 -1.69
N VAL A 92 -9.54 -12.54 -0.44
CA VAL A 92 -9.36 -11.23 0.21
C VAL A 92 -8.34 -10.37 -0.54
N ILE A 93 -7.21 -10.94 -0.94
CA ILE A 93 -6.18 -10.20 -1.69
C ILE A 93 -6.72 -9.77 -3.06
N ALA A 94 -7.37 -10.67 -3.80
CA ALA A 94 -7.99 -10.33 -5.08
C ALA A 94 -9.06 -9.23 -4.93
N ALA A 95 -9.86 -9.28 -3.85
CA ALA A 95 -10.82 -8.26 -3.54
C ALA A 95 -10.17 -6.90 -3.22
N ILE A 96 -9.05 -6.88 -2.49
CA ILE A 96 -8.28 -5.65 -2.23
C ILE A 96 -7.83 -5.01 -3.55
N PHE A 97 -7.25 -5.80 -4.45
CA PHE A 97 -6.87 -5.32 -5.79
C PHE A 97 -8.10 -4.77 -6.53
N ALA A 98 -9.17 -5.56 -6.64
CA ALA A 98 -10.37 -5.16 -7.38
C ALA A 98 -10.98 -3.88 -6.81
N ILE A 99 -11.16 -3.75 -5.49
CA ILE A 99 -11.77 -2.58 -4.85
C ILE A 99 -10.95 -1.33 -5.13
N VAL A 100 -9.63 -1.37 -4.94
CA VAL A 100 -8.77 -0.20 -5.15
C VAL A 100 -8.76 0.21 -6.62
N PHE A 101 -8.57 -0.72 -7.55
CA PHE A 101 -8.55 -0.39 -8.98
C PHE A 101 -9.91 0.05 -9.52
N CYS A 102 -11.01 -0.58 -9.09
CA CYS A 102 -12.36 -0.14 -9.46
C CYS A 102 -12.68 1.25 -8.93
N SER A 103 -12.19 1.61 -7.73
CA SER A 103 -12.38 2.97 -7.19
C SER A 103 -11.64 4.05 -7.99
N ALA A 104 -10.56 3.68 -8.70
CA ALA A 104 -9.81 4.57 -9.57
C ALA A 104 -10.30 4.55 -11.02
N ALA A 105 -11.09 3.56 -11.43
CA ALA A 105 -11.60 3.43 -12.80
C ALA A 105 -12.33 4.69 -13.33
N PRO A 106 -13.15 5.43 -12.54
CA PRO A 106 -13.82 6.64 -13.01
C PRO A 106 -12.85 7.74 -13.47
N VAL A 107 -11.63 7.78 -12.95
CA VAL A 107 -10.63 8.77 -13.38
C VAL A 107 -10.29 8.60 -14.86
N PHE A 108 -10.19 7.36 -15.33
CA PHE A 108 -9.85 7.05 -16.72
C PHE A 108 -10.95 7.41 -17.71
N THR A 109 -12.16 7.79 -17.24
CA THR A 109 -13.24 8.29 -18.11
C THR A 109 -13.21 9.81 -18.26
N VAL A 110 -12.58 10.52 -17.33
CA VAL A 110 -12.49 12.00 -17.35
C VAL A 110 -11.11 12.53 -17.76
N ILE A 111 -10.10 11.66 -17.78
CA ILE A 111 -8.75 11.95 -18.27
C ILE A 111 -8.53 11.14 -19.55
N LEU A 112 -8.57 11.83 -20.69
CA LEU A 112 -8.50 11.20 -22.01
C LEU A 112 -7.14 11.49 -22.65
N ALA A 113 -6.60 10.51 -23.35
CA ALA A 113 -5.43 10.71 -24.20
C ALA A 113 -5.89 11.16 -25.60
N ASP A 114 -5.49 12.37 -26.02
CA ASP A 114 -5.87 12.91 -27.32
C ASP A 114 -4.73 13.73 -27.95
N TRP A 115 -4.76 13.89 -29.27
CA TRP A 115 -3.74 14.60 -30.02
C TRP A 115 -3.86 16.11 -29.82
N LYS A 116 -2.81 16.72 -29.29
CA LYS A 116 -2.74 18.15 -28.99
C LYS A 116 -1.51 18.77 -29.64
N PHE A 117 -1.68 19.98 -30.19
CA PHE A 117 -0.57 20.75 -30.71
C PHE A 117 0.17 21.46 -29.57
N TYR A 118 1.48 21.27 -29.48
CA TYR A 118 2.34 21.92 -28.49
C TYR A 118 3.19 23.00 -29.15
N PRO A 119 2.86 24.30 -28.97
CA PRO A 119 3.60 25.41 -29.60
C PRO A 119 5.09 25.44 -29.21
N SER A 120 5.42 25.04 -27.98
CA SER A 120 6.79 24.99 -27.47
C SER A 120 7.70 24.01 -28.22
N ARG A 121 7.12 23.00 -28.87
CA ARG A 121 7.85 21.97 -29.64
C ARG A 121 7.51 22.00 -31.13
N ASN A 122 6.58 22.87 -31.54
CA ASN A 122 6.01 22.96 -32.88
C ASN A 122 5.58 21.59 -33.45
N LYS A 123 4.95 20.76 -32.62
CA LYS A 123 4.56 19.38 -32.95
C LYS A 123 3.20 19.03 -32.35
N THR A 124 2.44 18.19 -33.05
CA THR A 124 1.25 17.52 -32.52
C THR A 124 1.69 16.23 -31.84
N LEU A 125 1.42 16.10 -30.55
CA LEU A 125 1.78 14.94 -29.74
C LEU A 125 0.53 14.42 -29.03
N LEU A 126 0.48 13.13 -28.73
CA LEU A 126 -0.54 12.57 -27.85
C LEU A 126 -0.33 13.10 -26.43
N GLY A 127 -1.31 13.85 -25.93
CA GLY A 127 -1.31 14.50 -24.64
C GLY A 127 -2.49 14.08 -23.78
N VAL A 128 -2.70 14.78 -22.67
CA VAL A 128 -3.86 14.56 -21.81
C VAL A 128 -4.86 15.69 -21.95
N VAL A 129 -6.11 15.33 -22.19
CA VAL A 129 -7.27 16.23 -22.25
C VAL A 129 -8.23 15.89 -21.12
N PHE A 130 -8.77 16.92 -20.50
CA PHE A 130 -9.62 16.80 -19.32
C PHE A 130 -11.08 17.05 -19.65
N ALA A 131 -11.97 16.18 -19.17
CA ALA A 131 -13.41 16.37 -19.26
C ALA A 131 -13.89 17.47 -18.28
N PRO A 132 -15.03 18.14 -18.55
CA PRO A 132 -15.53 19.24 -17.71
C PRO A 132 -15.80 18.83 -16.26
N ASN A 133 -16.22 17.59 -16.04
CA ASN A 133 -16.55 17.03 -14.73
C ASN A 133 -15.33 16.44 -13.99
N ARG A 134 -14.09 16.70 -14.46
CA ARG A 134 -12.86 16.17 -13.86
C ARG A 134 -12.75 16.45 -12.37
N ALA A 135 -12.99 17.70 -11.96
CA ALA A 135 -12.72 18.12 -10.58
C ALA A 135 -13.54 17.30 -9.56
N GLU A 136 -14.80 17.05 -9.85
CA GLU A 136 -15.69 16.25 -9.01
C GLU A 136 -15.22 14.79 -8.95
N VAL A 137 -14.91 14.20 -10.10
CA VAL A 137 -14.49 12.79 -10.20
C VAL A 137 -13.13 12.57 -9.52
N GLU A 138 -12.15 13.44 -9.77
CA GLU A 138 -10.84 13.36 -9.12
C GLU A 138 -10.97 13.55 -7.61
N THR A 139 -11.76 14.51 -7.14
CA THR A 139 -11.97 14.74 -5.69
C THR A 139 -12.48 13.47 -5.01
N VAL A 140 -13.49 12.81 -5.60
CA VAL A 140 -14.03 11.56 -5.08
C VAL A 140 -12.99 10.44 -5.12
N ALA A 141 -12.28 10.27 -6.23
CA ALA A 141 -11.27 9.22 -6.38
C ALA A 141 -10.07 9.42 -5.42
N PHE A 142 -9.64 10.66 -5.21
CA PHE A 142 -8.62 11.02 -4.23
C PHE A 142 -9.11 10.76 -2.80
N ALA A 143 -10.37 11.09 -2.49
CA ALA A 143 -10.93 10.82 -1.16
C ALA A 143 -10.91 9.32 -0.82
N PHE A 144 -11.34 8.45 -1.75
CA PHE A 144 -11.27 7.00 -1.57
C PHE A 144 -9.83 6.50 -1.41
N ASN A 145 -8.91 6.94 -2.27
CA ASN A 145 -7.51 6.55 -2.18
C ASN A 145 -6.86 6.96 -0.85
N ASN A 146 -7.16 8.17 -0.37
CA ASN A 146 -6.68 8.62 0.94
C ASN A 146 -7.31 7.83 2.08
N LEU A 147 -8.60 7.54 2.01
CA LEU A 147 -9.30 6.70 2.99
C LEU A 147 -8.64 5.32 3.11
N TYR A 148 -8.31 4.66 2.00
CA TYR A 148 -7.59 3.38 2.04
C TYR A 148 -6.22 3.51 2.73
N GLY A 149 -5.49 4.60 2.48
CA GLY A 149 -4.24 4.92 3.15
C GLY A 149 -4.41 5.04 4.67
N TYR A 150 -5.39 5.81 5.13
CA TYR A 150 -5.68 5.99 6.55
C TYR A 150 -6.09 4.68 7.22
N ILE A 151 -6.96 3.89 6.58
CA ILE A 151 -7.38 2.58 7.08
C ILE A 151 -6.17 1.65 7.26
N ALA A 152 -5.28 1.59 6.26
CA ALA A 152 -4.07 0.78 6.35
C ALA A 152 -3.16 1.21 7.51
N MET A 153 -2.93 2.51 7.66
CA MET A 153 -2.06 3.04 8.72
C MET A 153 -2.62 2.79 10.13
N ILE A 154 -3.91 3.08 10.34
CA ILE A 154 -4.57 2.88 11.62
C ILE A 154 -4.60 1.39 11.98
N SER A 155 -4.98 0.53 11.04
CA SER A 155 -5.06 -0.92 11.28
C SER A 155 -3.70 -1.55 11.59
N VAL A 156 -2.64 -1.23 10.82
CA VAL A 156 -1.27 -1.70 11.11
C VAL A 156 -0.85 -1.29 12.52
N THR A 157 -1.10 -0.03 12.90
CA THR A 157 -0.73 0.49 14.23
C THR A 157 -1.46 -0.25 15.34
N ILE A 158 -2.79 -0.39 15.23
CA ILE A 158 -3.62 -1.09 16.22
C ILE A 158 -3.18 -2.55 16.36
N PHE A 159 -3.03 -3.29 15.24
CA PHE A 159 -2.64 -4.71 15.30
C PHE A 159 -1.23 -4.89 15.85
N THR A 160 -0.32 -3.95 15.61
CA THR A 160 1.02 -3.97 16.19
C THR A 160 0.97 -3.81 17.72
N ILE A 161 0.18 -2.86 18.22
CA ILE A 161 0.00 -2.65 19.66
C ILE A 161 -0.60 -3.91 20.30
N ILE A 162 -1.68 -4.44 19.73
CA ILE A 162 -2.34 -5.66 20.23
C ILE A 162 -1.37 -6.84 20.27
N LEU A 163 -0.54 -7.01 19.23
CA LEU A 163 0.46 -8.06 19.15
C LEU A 163 1.50 -7.92 20.28
N VAL A 164 2.06 -6.72 20.47
CA VAL A 164 3.07 -6.45 21.50
C VAL A 164 2.50 -6.74 22.89
N VAL A 165 1.26 -6.30 23.17
CA VAL A 165 0.59 -6.54 24.46
C VAL A 165 0.35 -8.02 24.69
N ASN A 166 -0.22 -8.74 23.72
CA ASN A 166 -0.49 -10.18 23.86
C ASN A 166 0.78 -10.99 24.07
N LEU A 167 1.87 -10.65 23.37
CA LEU A 167 3.14 -11.34 23.54
C LEU A 167 3.79 -11.06 24.89
N LYS A 168 3.71 -9.82 25.39
CA LYS A 168 4.19 -9.50 26.74
C LYS A 168 3.41 -10.27 27.80
N ASN A 169 2.09 -10.37 27.65
CA ASN A 169 1.24 -11.13 28.58
C ASN A 169 1.52 -12.64 28.51
N ASN A 170 1.61 -13.23 27.32
CA ASN A 170 1.94 -14.65 27.16
C ASN A 170 3.34 -14.98 27.68
N SER A 171 4.32 -14.08 27.48
CA SER A 171 5.67 -14.24 28.04
C SER A 171 5.66 -14.21 29.57
N LYS A 172 4.91 -13.28 30.17
CA LYS A 172 4.76 -13.19 31.63
C LYS A 172 4.04 -14.41 32.21
N TRP A 173 2.96 -14.87 31.59
CA TRP A 173 2.25 -16.08 32.00
C TRP A 173 3.18 -17.31 32.00
N ARG A 174 3.94 -17.52 30.91
CA ARG A 174 4.91 -18.63 30.81
C ARG A 174 6.08 -18.52 31.79
N GLN A 175 6.42 -17.31 32.24
CA GLN A 175 7.39 -17.05 33.30
C GLN A 175 6.79 -17.29 34.70
N GLY A 176 5.51 -16.99 34.93
CA GLY A 176 4.81 -17.22 36.19
C GLY A 176 4.52 -18.70 36.50
N THR A 177 4.28 -19.54 35.48
CA THR A 177 4.06 -21.00 35.62
C THR A 177 5.38 -21.80 35.73
N SER A 178 6.50 -21.16 36.09
CA SER A 178 7.86 -21.72 35.90
C SER A 178 8.36 -22.73 36.93
N THR A 179 7.55 -23.20 37.88
CA THR A 179 8.03 -24.22 38.83
C THR A 179 7.97 -25.66 38.30
N ALA A 180 7.37 -25.95 37.14
CA ALA A 180 6.94 -27.33 36.85
C ALA A 180 7.40 -28.04 35.56
N SER A 181 8.12 -27.47 34.58
CA SER A 181 8.62 -28.29 33.44
C SER A 181 9.58 -27.62 32.45
N GLY A 182 10.67 -28.34 32.12
CA GLY A 182 11.40 -28.36 30.84
C GLY A 182 12.08 -27.08 30.34
N SER A 183 13.38 -26.96 30.54
CA SER A 183 14.23 -25.81 30.17
C SER A 183 14.54 -25.68 28.67
N GLU A 184 14.60 -26.78 27.91
CA GLU A 184 15.11 -26.76 26.52
C GLU A 184 14.09 -26.23 25.50
N GLY A 185 12.86 -26.76 25.47
CA GLY A 185 11.81 -26.28 24.55
C GLY A 185 11.27 -24.87 24.87
N LYS A 186 11.61 -24.33 26.04
CA LYS A 186 11.16 -23.00 26.50
C LYS A 186 11.97 -21.86 25.90
N SER A 187 13.29 -22.04 25.78
CA SER A 187 14.21 -21.01 25.23
C SER A 187 13.94 -20.77 23.74
N GLU A 188 13.63 -21.83 22.99
CA GLU A 188 13.41 -21.78 21.56
C GLU A 188 12.09 -21.08 21.21
N ALA A 189 11.01 -21.41 21.93
CA ALA A 189 9.72 -20.75 21.78
C ALA A 189 9.78 -19.24 22.09
N THR A 190 10.44 -18.86 23.20
CA THR A 190 10.62 -17.45 23.57
C THR A 190 11.50 -16.69 22.57
N THR A 191 12.52 -17.33 22.01
CA THR A 191 13.38 -16.74 20.97
C THR A 191 12.61 -16.53 19.66
N ARG A 192 11.78 -17.50 19.26
CA ARG A 192 10.90 -17.39 18.09
C ARG A 192 9.90 -16.25 18.24
N ASP A 193 9.25 -16.13 19.40
CA ASP A 193 8.29 -15.06 19.66
C ASP A 193 8.96 -13.68 19.58
N LYS A 194 10.15 -13.51 20.19
CA LYS A 194 10.95 -12.28 20.08
C LYS A 194 11.31 -11.95 18.63
N ARG A 195 11.65 -12.94 17.81
CA ARG A 195 11.95 -12.75 16.38
C ARG A 195 10.73 -12.24 15.61
N VAL A 196 9.54 -12.77 15.92
CA VAL A 196 8.29 -12.30 15.31
C VAL A 196 7.93 -10.88 15.77
N VAL A 197 8.07 -10.56 17.07
CA VAL A 197 7.91 -9.17 17.55
C VAL A 197 8.82 -8.24 16.79
N LYS A 198 10.12 -8.57 16.74
CA LYS A 198 11.12 -7.72 16.08
C LYS A 198 10.75 -7.49 14.62
N MET A 199 10.37 -8.54 13.89
CA MET A 199 9.94 -8.44 12.50
C MET A 199 8.72 -7.52 12.34
N VAL A 200 7.66 -7.71 13.15
CA VAL A 200 6.43 -6.91 13.01
C VAL A 200 6.67 -5.46 13.43
N VAL A 201 7.34 -5.22 14.56
CA VAL A 201 7.69 -3.87 15.01
C VAL A 201 8.50 -3.15 13.94
N THR A 202 9.52 -3.80 13.34
CA THR A 202 10.31 -3.22 12.25
C THR A 202 9.43 -2.81 11.07
N ILE A 203 8.56 -3.72 10.58
CA ILE A 203 7.64 -3.43 9.47
C ILE A 203 6.72 -2.26 9.80
N SER A 204 6.15 -2.22 11.01
CA SER A 204 5.25 -1.15 11.42
C SER A 204 5.97 0.19 11.57
N THR A 205 7.18 0.23 12.13
CA THR A 205 7.99 1.45 12.15
C THR A 205 8.34 1.92 10.75
N MET A 206 8.74 1.02 9.84
CA MET A 206 9.02 1.39 8.44
C MET A 206 7.76 1.93 7.77
N PHE A 207 6.61 1.29 7.95
CA PHE A 207 5.35 1.75 7.39
C PHE A 207 4.98 3.14 7.91
N VAL A 208 5.04 3.37 9.22
CA VAL A 208 4.73 4.69 9.80
C VAL A 208 5.72 5.75 9.30
N VAL A 209 7.02 5.50 9.36
CA VAL A 209 8.04 6.48 8.94
C VAL A 209 7.94 6.81 7.44
N CYS A 210 7.67 5.82 6.59
CA CYS A 210 7.58 6.04 5.14
C CYS A 210 6.26 6.69 4.71
N PHE A 211 5.13 6.38 5.37
CA PHE A 211 3.82 6.91 4.99
C PHE A 211 3.42 8.19 5.74
N PHE A 212 4.02 8.48 6.89
CA PHE A 212 3.75 9.69 7.66
C PHE A 212 3.97 10.99 6.86
N PRO A 213 5.07 11.17 6.10
CA PRO A 213 5.29 12.40 5.33
C PRO A 213 4.17 12.66 4.31
N ILE A 214 3.79 11.63 3.57
CA ILE A 214 2.71 11.71 2.56
C ILE A 214 1.38 12.07 3.22
N THR A 215 1.12 11.47 4.38
CA THR A 215 -0.11 11.70 5.13
C THR A 215 -0.17 13.12 5.69
N ALA A 216 0.95 13.62 6.21
CA ALA A 216 1.09 14.98 6.72
C ALA A 216 0.91 16.03 5.60
N VAL A 217 1.49 15.79 4.42
CA VAL A 217 1.31 16.67 3.25
C VAL A 217 -0.17 16.74 2.84
N VAL A 218 -0.84 15.60 2.70
CA VAL A 218 -2.26 15.57 2.32
C VAL A 218 -3.15 16.28 3.34
N VAL A 219 -2.90 16.10 4.64
CA VAL A 219 -3.64 16.82 5.68
C VAL A 219 -3.34 18.32 5.60
N GLY A 220 -2.08 18.71 5.36
CA GLY A 220 -1.68 20.09 5.14
C GLY A 220 -2.43 20.74 3.98
N THR A 221 -2.50 20.09 2.83
CA THR A 221 -3.23 20.60 1.65
C THR A 221 -4.74 20.71 1.85
N MET A 222 -5.32 19.93 2.79
CA MET A 222 -6.75 20.02 3.13
C MET A 222 -7.05 21.14 4.13
N VAL A 223 -6.09 21.50 4.98
CA VAL A 223 -6.21 22.60 5.95
C VAL A 223 -5.97 23.94 5.28
N GLU A 224 -5.05 24.00 4.32
CA GLU A 224 -4.73 25.21 3.57
C GLU A 224 -4.81 24.93 2.06
N PRO A 225 -5.97 25.20 1.41
CA PRO A 225 -6.12 25.02 -0.03
C PRO A 225 -5.28 26.08 -0.77
N GLY A 226 -4.02 25.78 -1.01
CA GLY A 226 -3.05 26.67 -1.66
C GLY A 226 -1.58 26.24 -1.57
N PHE A 227 -1.27 25.18 -0.83
CA PHE A 227 0.06 24.55 -0.75
C PHE A 227 0.19 23.33 -1.68
#